data_AF-A0A943KAP2-F1
#
_entry.id   AF-A0A943KAP2-F1
#
_cell.length_a   1.000
_cell.length_b   1.000
_cell.length_c   1.000
_cell.angle_alpha   90.00
_cell.angle_beta   90.00
_cell.angle_gamma   90.00
#
_symmetry.space_group_name_H-M   'P 1'
#
loop_
_entity.id
_entity.type
_entity.pdbx_description
1 polymer ?
#
loop_
_entity_poly.entity_id
_entity_poly.type
_entity_poly.pdbx_seq_one_letter_code
_entity_poly.pdbx_strand_id
1 'polypeptide(L)'
;MADTYDIWGNLNPDAPWAEMLREDTQLPLWAGEVPGFEEAIGQRRPSITFFPAPGEGKRGCVIVMAGGSYTSKAVHEGKVVAQKINEAGVHAAVLDYRVVPYSRDVILLDAKRAVRYLRYHAEELHILADRIGVLGFSAGGNLAFISCAYADDGDPDASDPVERVSSRPDAMLLGYAAVMFQEEYEEDDEFNLVAYFDVVLEKEMQFPPTFLWQSMRDGLINYNTALTLCDTLAKRNVPVEMHLFPYGDHGQGLAAPENGDGYHPLTVRWSRLMNEWLLFYGFSDSKGMEGD
;
A
#
# COMPACT_ATOMS: atom_id res chain seq x y z
N MET A 1 -20.03 6.00 -16.52
CA MET A 1 -20.05 4.82 -17.41
C MET A 1 -19.31 3.72 -16.68
N ALA A 2 -19.85 2.51 -16.69
CA ALA A 2 -19.31 1.40 -15.92
C ALA A 2 -17.94 0.99 -16.48
N ASP A 3 -16.86 1.33 -15.78
CA ASP A 3 -15.53 0.79 -16.04
C ASP A 3 -15.47 -0.62 -15.46
N THR A 4 -16.11 -1.53 -16.18
CA THR A 4 -16.07 -2.97 -15.95
C THR A 4 -14.66 -3.49 -16.16
N TYR A 5 -14.04 -4.04 -15.09
CA TYR A 5 -12.96 -5.04 -15.10
C TYR A 5 -12.11 -5.11 -16.37
N ASP A 6 -11.38 -4.03 -16.70
CA ASP A 6 -10.57 -4.02 -17.90
C ASP A 6 -9.16 -4.56 -17.61
N ILE A 7 -9.06 -5.89 -17.55
CA ILE A 7 -7.78 -6.62 -17.52
C ILE A 7 -6.86 -6.17 -18.68
N TRP A 8 -7.42 -5.65 -19.79
CA TRP A 8 -6.66 -5.21 -20.96
C TRP A 8 -6.00 -3.84 -20.78
N GLY A 9 -6.57 -2.97 -19.94
CA GLY A 9 -5.95 -1.70 -19.54
C GLY A 9 -4.60 -1.89 -18.83
N ASN A 10 -4.39 -3.04 -18.17
CA ASN A 10 -3.14 -3.36 -17.46
C ASN A 10 -2.00 -3.77 -18.37
N LEU A 11 -2.33 -4.34 -19.52
CA LEU A 11 -1.34 -4.78 -20.51
C LEU A 11 -0.87 -3.61 -21.36
N ASN A 12 -1.51 -2.44 -21.23
CA ASN A 12 -1.10 -1.23 -21.91
C ASN A 12 0.09 -0.59 -21.16
N PRO A 13 1.32 -0.67 -21.70
CA PRO A 13 2.48 -0.03 -21.08
C PRO A 13 2.39 1.50 -21.08
N ASP A 14 1.46 2.06 -21.87
CA ASP A 14 1.16 3.49 -21.97
C ASP A 14 -0.09 3.90 -21.16
N ALA A 15 -0.58 3.04 -20.25
CA ALA A 15 -1.69 3.40 -19.37
C ALA A 15 -1.38 4.68 -18.57
N PRO A 16 -2.40 5.48 -18.19
CA PRO A 16 -2.19 6.71 -17.41
C PRO A 16 -1.35 6.53 -16.14
N TRP A 17 -1.41 5.34 -15.53
CA TRP A 17 -0.53 4.94 -14.42
C TRP A 17 0.95 4.97 -14.79
N ALA A 18 1.31 4.40 -15.94
CA ALA A 18 2.68 4.35 -16.42
C ALA A 18 3.21 5.74 -16.81
N GLU A 19 2.37 6.61 -17.39
CA GLU A 19 2.74 8.00 -17.67
C GLU A 19 2.97 8.80 -16.39
N MET A 20 2.11 8.62 -15.37
CA MET A 20 2.24 9.30 -14.07
C MET A 20 3.58 9.01 -13.38
N LEU A 21 4.08 7.78 -13.52
CA LEU A 21 5.29 7.31 -12.85
C LEU A 21 6.55 7.40 -13.72
N ARG A 22 6.45 7.89 -14.97
CA ARG A 22 7.56 7.97 -15.94
C ARG A 22 8.55 9.11 -15.70
N GLU A 23 8.30 9.98 -14.72
CA GLU A 23 9.37 10.84 -14.18
C GLU A 23 10.51 9.92 -13.74
N ASP A 24 11.74 10.28 -14.08
CA ASP A 24 13.07 9.65 -14.01
C ASP A 24 13.51 9.04 -12.65
N THR A 25 12.57 8.48 -11.90
CA THR A 25 12.61 8.13 -10.49
C THR A 25 12.14 6.69 -10.22
N GLN A 26 11.89 5.90 -11.28
CA GLN A 26 11.53 4.49 -11.15
C GLN A 26 12.75 3.62 -10.85
N LEU A 27 12.69 2.95 -9.71
CA LEU A 27 13.68 1.99 -9.23
C LEU A 27 13.10 0.57 -9.37
N PRO A 28 13.65 -0.28 -10.25
CA PRO A 28 13.17 -1.65 -10.40
C PRO A 28 13.41 -2.44 -9.10
N LEU A 29 12.44 -3.25 -8.68
CA LEU A 29 12.55 -4.04 -7.45
C LEU A 29 13.63 -5.13 -7.51
N TRP A 30 13.91 -5.62 -8.72
CA TRP A 30 14.98 -6.57 -9.01
C TRP A 30 15.88 -6.04 -10.13
N ALA A 31 17.18 -6.10 -9.93
CA ALA A 31 18.16 -5.76 -10.96
C ALA A 31 18.24 -6.82 -12.07
N GLY A 32 17.86 -8.06 -11.76
CA GLY A 32 17.99 -9.23 -12.64
C GLY A 32 16.66 -9.91 -12.96
N GLU A 33 16.61 -11.22 -12.71
CA GLU A 33 15.40 -12.02 -12.85
C GLU A 33 14.35 -11.59 -11.83
N VAL A 34 13.09 -11.48 -12.28
CA VAL A 34 11.96 -11.13 -11.43
C VAL A 34 11.18 -12.44 -11.18
N PRO A 35 11.08 -12.91 -9.93
CA PRO A 35 10.39 -14.17 -9.62
C PRO A 35 8.96 -14.21 -10.16
N GLY A 36 8.67 -15.24 -10.95
CA GLY A 36 7.36 -15.46 -11.56
C GLY A 36 6.96 -14.43 -12.61
N PHE A 37 7.87 -13.61 -13.14
CA PHE A 37 7.56 -12.65 -14.19
C PHE A 37 7.52 -13.31 -15.57
N GLU A 38 6.47 -13.04 -16.34
CA GLU A 38 6.29 -13.56 -17.69
C GLU A 38 6.18 -12.40 -18.67
N GLU A 39 7.18 -12.25 -19.53
CA GLU A 39 7.22 -11.18 -20.54
C GLU A 39 6.00 -11.23 -21.48
N ALA A 40 5.48 -12.43 -21.76
CA ALA A 40 4.31 -12.65 -22.61
C ALA A 40 3.01 -12.03 -22.05
N ILE A 41 2.93 -11.77 -20.74
CA ILE A 41 1.78 -11.09 -20.14
C ILE A 41 1.76 -9.61 -20.57
N GLY A 42 2.90 -8.99 -20.88
CA GLY A 42 2.97 -7.61 -21.35
C GLY A 42 2.85 -6.53 -20.25
N GLN A 43 2.83 -6.92 -18.98
CA GLN A 43 2.96 -5.99 -17.85
C GLN A 43 4.42 -5.54 -17.68
N ARG A 44 4.62 -4.33 -17.16
CA ARG A 44 5.96 -3.84 -16.78
C ARG A 44 6.52 -4.65 -15.62
N ARG A 45 7.85 -4.71 -15.53
CA ARG A 45 8.53 -5.25 -14.34
C ARG A 45 8.16 -4.38 -13.12
N PRO A 46 7.91 -5.00 -11.96
CA PRO A 46 7.54 -4.27 -10.77
C PRO A 46 8.66 -3.33 -10.30
N SER A 47 8.26 -2.14 -9.86
CA SER A 47 9.17 -1.07 -9.50
C SER A 47 8.57 -0.19 -8.41
N ILE A 48 9.40 0.63 -7.77
CA ILE A 48 8.95 1.75 -6.95
C ILE A 48 9.32 3.07 -7.62
N THR A 49 8.43 4.05 -7.53
CA THR A 49 8.77 5.44 -7.82
C THR A 49 9.00 6.15 -6.49
N PHE A 50 10.22 6.64 -6.25
CA PHE A 50 10.59 7.25 -4.97
C PHE A 50 10.29 8.76 -4.94
N PHE A 51 9.63 9.20 -3.88
CA PHE A 51 9.22 10.58 -3.64
C PHE A 51 9.90 11.09 -2.36
N PRO A 52 11.08 11.73 -2.47
CA PRO A 52 11.78 12.24 -1.31
C PRO A 52 11.00 13.41 -0.68
N ALA A 53 10.85 13.41 0.65
CA ALA A 53 10.29 14.55 1.36
C ALA A 53 11.28 15.73 1.33
N PRO A 54 10.78 16.98 1.35
CA PRO A 54 11.66 18.14 1.43
C PRO A 54 12.42 18.18 2.77
N GLY A 55 13.65 18.73 2.72
CA GLY A 55 14.53 18.90 3.89
C GLY A 55 15.68 17.89 3.94
N GLU A 56 16.54 18.04 4.95
CA GLU A 56 17.73 17.21 5.14
C GLU A 56 17.49 16.11 6.21
N GLY A 57 18.41 15.16 6.30
CA GLY A 57 18.41 14.10 7.31
C GLY A 57 17.63 12.84 6.91
N LYS A 58 17.78 11.78 7.71
CA LYS A 58 17.06 10.52 7.48
C LYS A 58 15.61 10.63 7.95
N ARG A 59 14.67 10.11 7.16
CA ARG A 59 13.23 10.12 7.47
C ARG A 59 12.62 8.75 7.25
N GLY A 60 11.48 8.48 7.86
CA GLY A 60 10.69 7.29 7.53
C GLY A 60 10.18 7.35 6.09
N CYS A 61 9.77 6.20 5.55
CA CYS A 61 9.21 6.07 4.22
C CYS A 61 7.89 5.31 4.26
N VAL A 62 6.87 5.75 3.50
CA VAL A 62 5.61 5.02 3.34
C VAL A 62 5.46 4.55 1.89
N ILE A 63 5.28 3.24 1.71
CA ILE A 63 5.01 2.63 0.42
C ILE A 63 3.51 2.71 0.14
N VAL A 64 3.13 3.44 -0.90
CA VAL A 64 1.75 3.60 -1.36
C VAL A 64 1.40 2.50 -2.36
N MET A 65 0.35 1.75 -2.04
CA MET A 65 -0.22 0.66 -2.84
C MET A 65 -1.62 1.07 -3.27
N ALA A 66 -1.75 1.51 -4.53
CA ALA A 66 -3.04 1.88 -5.10
C ALA A 66 -3.99 0.67 -5.16
N GLY A 67 -5.29 0.92 -5.08
CA GLY A 67 -6.36 -0.03 -5.39
C GLY A 67 -6.55 -0.21 -6.90
N GLY A 68 -7.65 -0.83 -7.29
CA GLY A 68 -7.92 -1.25 -8.67
C GLY A 68 -8.27 -2.74 -8.80
N SER A 69 -8.81 -3.34 -7.74
CA SER A 69 -9.36 -4.70 -7.73
C SER A 69 -8.38 -5.81 -8.14
N TYR A 70 -7.06 -5.59 -8.00
CA TYR A 70 -6.00 -6.44 -8.57
C TYR A 70 -6.10 -6.62 -10.09
N THR A 71 -6.89 -5.78 -10.77
CA THR A 71 -7.09 -5.75 -12.22
C THR A 71 -6.72 -4.39 -12.80
N SER A 72 -6.11 -3.50 -12.02
CA SER A 72 -5.48 -2.24 -12.42
C SER A 72 -4.91 -1.56 -11.20
N LYS A 73 -4.33 -0.37 -11.40
CA LYS A 73 -3.88 0.52 -10.33
C LYS A 73 -4.47 1.91 -10.51
N ALA A 74 -5.18 2.39 -9.51
CA ALA A 74 -5.87 3.68 -9.56
C ALA A 74 -4.88 4.85 -9.47
N VAL A 75 -4.83 5.67 -10.52
CA VAL A 75 -3.90 6.81 -10.64
C VAL A 75 -4.05 7.82 -9.50
N HIS A 76 -5.28 8.11 -9.10
CA HIS A 76 -5.58 9.09 -8.04
C HIS A 76 -5.19 8.63 -6.63
N GLU A 77 -4.69 7.39 -6.48
CA GLU A 77 -4.18 6.81 -5.23
C GLU A 77 -2.64 6.65 -5.25
N GLY A 78 -1.96 7.12 -6.31
CA GLY A 78 -0.51 7.04 -6.48
C GLY A 78 0.25 8.32 -6.06
N LYS A 79 0.88 9.01 -7.02
CA LYS A 79 1.76 10.18 -6.78
C LYS A 79 1.14 11.27 -5.91
N VAL A 80 -0.15 11.58 -6.07
CA VAL A 80 -0.81 12.62 -5.25
C VAL A 80 -0.83 12.25 -3.76
N VAL A 81 -0.99 10.97 -3.44
CA VAL A 81 -0.91 10.48 -2.06
C VAL A 81 0.52 10.52 -1.54
N ALA A 82 1.50 10.12 -2.37
CA ALA A 82 2.92 10.23 -2.02
C ALA A 82 3.33 11.68 -1.70
N GLN A 83 2.88 12.64 -2.51
CA GLN A 83 3.08 14.07 -2.25
C GLN A 83 2.41 14.53 -0.95
N LYS A 84 1.22 14.02 -0.65
CA LYS A 84 0.52 14.31 0.61
C LYS A 84 1.27 13.83 1.85
N ILE A 85 1.94 12.67 1.74
CA ILE A 85 2.83 12.14 2.79
C ILE A 85 4.08 13.02 2.92
N ASN A 86 4.65 13.49 1.80
CA ASN A 86 5.82 14.38 1.82
C ASN A 86 5.55 15.72 2.53
N GLU A 87 4.31 16.22 2.54
CA GLU A 87 3.93 17.39 3.34
C GLU A 87 4.22 17.21 4.84
N ALA A 88 4.24 15.96 5.34
CA ALA A 88 4.63 15.65 6.73
C ALA A 88 6.15 15.54 6.95
N GLY A 89 6.95 15.77 5.90
CA GLY A 89 8.39 15.51 5.94
C GLY A 89 8.73 14.02 5.98
N VAL A 90 7.85 13.14 5.48
CA VAL A 90 8.02 11.68 5.40
C VAL A 90 8.27 11.30 3.94
N HIS A 91 9.24 10.43 3.67
CA HIS A 91 9.47 9.91 2.33
C HIS A 91 8.27 9.07 1.88
N ALA A 92 8.04 8.97 0.58
CA ALA A 92 7.04 8.07 0.04
C ALA A 92 7.61 7.28 -1.14
N ALA A 93 7.04 6.12 -1.41
CA ALA A 93 7.34 5.34 -2.59
C ALA A 93 6.03 4.81 -3.16
N VAL A 94 5.76 4.98 -4.45
CA VAL A 94 4.57 4.38 -5.08
C VAL A 94 4.97 3.04 -5.68
N LEU A 95 4.29 1.98 -5.28
CA LEU A 95 4.57 0.62 -5.77
C LEU A 95 3.79 0.32 -7.05
N ASP A 96 4.51 0.10 -8.15
CA ASP A 96 3.98 -0.48 -9.38
C ASP A 96 4.03 -2.01 -9.27
N TYR A 97 3.11 -2.59 -8.50
CA TYR A 97 3.00 -4.04 -8.30
C TYR A 97 2.28 -4.72 -9.48
N ARG A 98 2.59 -6.00 -9.72
CA ARG A 98 1.91 -6.82 -10.73
C ARG A 98 0.44 -7.05 -10.37
N VAL A 99 -0.39 -7.22 -11.38
CA VAL A 99 -1.85 -7.48 -11.24
C VAL A 99 -2.23 -8.75 -12.00
N VAL A 100 -3.50 -9.18 -11.94
CA VAL A 100 -3.93 -10.37 -12.69
C VAL A 100 -3.50 -10.29 -14.17
N PRO A 101 -3.04 -11.39 -14.77
CA PRO A 101 -3.24 -12.79 -14.34
C PRO A 101 -2.19 -13.34 -13.36
N TYR A 102 -1.28 -12.53 -12.81
CA TYR A 102 -0.37 -13.01 -11.76
C TYR A 102 -1.14 -13.48 -10.52
N SER A 103 -0.69 -14.58 -9.89
CA SER A 103 -1.29 -15.09 -8.67
C SER A 103 -1.09 -14.11 -7.50
N ARG A 104 -1.97 -14.19 -6.50
CA ARG A 104 -1.87 -13.39 -5.27
C ARG A 104 -0.49 -13.47 -4.62
N ASP A 105 0.14 -14.64 -4.61
CA ASP A 105 1.47 -14.84 -4.03
C ASP A 105 2.55 -14.08 -4.81
N VAL A 106 2.47 -14.08 -6.14
CA VAL A 106 3.39 -13.30 -6.98
C VAL A 106 3.22 -11.80 -6.73
N ILE A 107 1.99 -11.33 -6.54
CA ILE A 107 1.70 -9.93 -6.21
C ILE A 107 2.24 -9.58 -4.81
N LEU A 108 2.05 -10.46 -3.83
CA LEU A 108 2.58 -10.31 -2.48
C LEU A 108 4.12 -10.25 -2.47
N LEU A 109 4.80 -11.01 -3.33
CA LEU A 109 6.25 -10.93 -3.48
C LEU A 109 6.71 -9.52 -3.85
N ASP A 110 5.98 -8.80 -4.70
CA ASP A 110 6.32 -7.42 -5.07
C ASP A 110 6.25 -6.47 -3.87
N ALA A 111 5.20 -6.59 -3.05
CA ALA A 111 5.05 -5.78 -1.83
C ALA A 111 6.14 -6.08 -0.79
N LYS A 112 6.42 -7.36 -0.54
CA LYS A 112 7.50 -7.78 0.37
C LYS A 112 8.86 -7.28 -0.12
N ARG A 113 9.12 -7.43 -1.43
CA ARG A 113 10.35 -6.97 -2.06
C ARG A 113 10.51 -5.46 -1.97
N ALA A 114 9.44 -4.67 -2.13
CA ALA A 114 9.50 -3.22 -2.00
C ALA A 114 9.96 -2.78 -0.60
N VAL A 115 9.43 -3.42 0.46
CA VAL A 115 9.88 -3.16 1.84
C VAL A 115 11.37 -3.51 2.00
N ARG A 116 11.78 -4.70 1.54
CA ARG A 116 13.19 -5.12 1.59
C ARG A 116 14.10 -4.17 0.83
N TYR A 117 13.70 -3.75 -0.37
CA TYR A 117 14.46 -2.83 -1.22
C TYR A 117 14.73 -1.51 -0.50
N LEU A 118 13.69 -0.85 0.00
CA LEU A 118 13.85 0.41 0.72
C LEU A 118 14.68 0.25 1.99
N ARG A 119 14.54 -0.88 2.70
CA ARG A 119 15.31 -1.17 3.91
C ARG A 119 16.78 -1.41 3.62
N TYR A 120 17.09 -2.14 2.55
CA TYR A 120 18.46 -2.41 2.12
C TYR A 120 19.15 -1.15 1.59
N HIS A 121 18.44 -0.33 0.81
CA HIS A 121 18.93 0.94 0.25
C HIS A 121 18.73 2.14 1.20
N ALA A 122 18.44 1.91 2.47
CA ALA A 122 18.05 2.98 3.38
C ALA A 122 19.13 4.06 3.56
N GLU A 123 20.41 3.70 3.54
CA GLU A 123 21.50 4.68 3.60
C GLU A 123 21.51 5.59 2.35
N GLU A 124 21.43 4.97 1.16
CA GLU A 124 21.46 5.66 -0.13
C GLU A 124 20.26 6.58 -0.33
N LEU A 125 19.09 6.15 0.12
CA LEU A 125 17.83 6.88 -0.03
C LEU A 125 17.52 7.82 1.15
N HIS A 126 18.44 7.94 2.12
CA HIS A 126 18.24 8.69 3.37
C HIS A 126 16.98 8.27 4.14
N ILE A 127 16.70 6.97 4.19
CA ILE A 127 15.57 6.39 4.92
C ILE A 127 16.02 5.91 6.31
N LEU A 128 15.16 6.07 7.31
CA LEU A 128 15.24 5.36 8.58
C LEU A 128 14.81 3.91 8.34
N ALA A 129 15.76 2.97 8.39
CA ALA A 129 15.53 1.55 8.05
C ALA A 129 14.50 0.83 8.94
N ASP A 130 14.21 1.40 10.11
CA ASP A 130 13.22 0.97 11.10
C ASP A 130 11.91 1.80 11.06
N ARG A 131 11.71 2.60 10.02
CA ARG A 131 10.49 3.39 9.77
C ARG A 131 10.04 3.27 8.31
N ILE A 132 9.72 2.06 7.87
CA ILE A 132 9.18 1.76 6.55
C ILE A 132 7.74 1.26 6.70
N GLY A 133 6.77 2.11 6.40
CA GLY A 133 5.34 1.79 6.47
C GLY A 133 4.75 1.42 5.11
N VAL A 134 3.56 0.85 5.13
CA VAL A 134 2.74 0.60 3.93
C VAL A 134 1.40 1.30 4.06
N LEU A 135 0.96 1.99 3.00
CA LEU A 135 -0.35 2.58 2.86
C LEU A 135 -1.06 1.95 1.67
N GLY A 136 -2.21 1.33 1.89
CA GLY A 136 -2.98 0.68 0.84
C GLY A 136 -4.42 1.17 0.75
N PHE A 137 -4.95 1.23 -0.47
CA PHE A 137 -6.34 1.59 -0.76
C PHE A 137 -7.09 0.43 -1.41
N SER A 138 -8.31 0.11 -0.97
CA SER A 138 -9.13 -0.95 -1.59
C SER A 138 -8.35 -2.28 -1.73
N ALA A 139 -8.09 -2.76 -2.96
CA ALA A 139 -7.21 -3.91 -3.24
C ALA A 139 -5.74 -3.70 -2.82
N GLY A 140 -5.19 -2.50 -2.98
CA GLY A 140 -3.90 -2.15 -2.40
C GLY A 140 -3.93 -2.15 -0.87
N GLY A 141 -5.08 -1.90 -0.26
CA GLY A 141 -5.33 -2.06 1.17
C GLY A 141 -5.27 -3.52 1.61
N ASN A 142 -5.79 -4.43 0.78
CA ASN A 142 -5.56 -5.86 0.96
C ASN A 142 -4.07 -6.19 0.89
N LEU A 143 -3.38 -5.72 -0.16
CA LEU A 143 -1.95 -5.96 -0.35
C LEU A 143 -1.11 -5.45 0.83
N ALA A 144 -1.40 -4.25 1.33
CA ALA A 144 -0.77 -3.69 2.53
C ALA A 144 -1.00 -4.61 3.75
N PHE A 145 -2.23 -5.08 3.96
CA PHE A 145 -2.55 -6.01 5.05
C PHE A 145 -1.78 -7.33 4.93
N ILE A 146 -1.83 -7.98 3.78
CA ILE A 146 -1.18 -9.29 3.58
C ILE A 146 0.34 -9.17 3.58
N SER A 147 0.90 -8.02 3.16
CA SER A 147 2.33 -7.75 3.28
C SER A 147 2.81 -7.70 4.73
N CYS A 148 1.95 -7.27 5.66
CA CYS A 148 2.23 -7.33 7.10
C CYS A 148 2.01 -8.73 7.66
N ALA A 149 0.86 -9.35 7.34
CA ALA A 149 0.46 -10.67 7.85
C ALA A 149 1.49 -11.75 7.50
N TYR A 150 1.97 -11.75 6.25
CA TYR A 150 2.89 -12.76 5.69
C TYR A 150 4.34 -12.26 5.58
N ALA A 151 4.72 -11.27 6.38
CA ALA A 151 6.09 -10.79 6.41
C ALA A 151 7.04 -11.78 7.12
N ASP A 152 8.31 -11.75 6.71
CA ASP A 152 9.39 -12.53 7.30
C ASP A 152 10.62 -11.67 7.60
N ASP A 153 11.61 -12.27 8.27
CA ASP A 153 12.82 -11.58 8.73
C ASP A 153 13.95 -11.56 7.70
N GLY A 154 13.72 -12.13 6.51
CA GLY A 154 14.72 -12.36 5.47
C GLY A 154 15.42 -13.70 5.60
N ASP A 155 16.14 -14.07 4.56
CA ASP A 155 17.00 -15.26 4.53
C ASP A 155 18.47 -14.82 4.55
N PRO A 156 19.20 -14.98 5.68
CA PRO A 156 20.60 -14.57 5.79
C PRO A 156 21.53 -15.21 4.75
N ASP A 157 21.17 -16.39 4.23
CA ASP A 157 21.97 -17.16 3.27
C ASP A 157 21.59 -16.86 1.81
N ALA A 158 20.60 -16.00 1.56
CA ALA A 158 20.16 -15.66 0.22
C ALA A 158 21.30 -15.07 -0.62
N SER A 159 21.35 -15.46 -1.90
CA SER A 159 22.35 -14.95 -2.84
C SER A 159 22.15 -13.46 -3.14
N ASP A 160 20.90 -13.01 -3.16
CA ASP A 160 20.55 -11.59 -3.28
C ASP A 160 20.59 -10.92 -1.89
N PRO A 161 21.47 -9.94 -1.66
CA PRO A 161 21.55 -9.22 -0.38
C PRO A 161 20.24 -8.57 0.07
N VAL A 162 19.37 -8.19 -0.86
CA VAL A 162 18.06 -7.60 -0.54
C VAL A 162 17.13 -8.64 0.08
N GLU A 163 17.23 -9.93 -0.27
CA GLU A 163 16.41 -10.98 0.36
C GLU A 163 16.85 -11.30 1.80
N ARG A 164 18.03 -10.83 2.22
CA ARG A 164 18.55 -11.04 3.59
C ARG A 164 17.94 -10.12 4.63
N VAL A 165 17.29 -9.03 4.21
CA VAL A 165 16.69 -8.06 5.14
C VAL A 165 15.20 -8.34 5.30
N SER A 166 14.65 -8.03 6.48
CA SER A 166 13.22 -8.24 6.77
C SER A 166 12.30 -7.56 5.75
N SER A 167 11.16 -8.19 5.48
CA SER A 167 10.06 -7.61 4.71
C SER A 167 8.95 -7.02 5.59
N ARG A 168 9.11 -6.99 6.93
CA ARG A 168 8.08 -6.49 7.86
C ARG A 168 7.93 -4.98 7.74
N PRO A 169 6.73 -4.43 7.48
CA PRO A 169 6.49 -3.01 7.62
C PRO A 169 6.48 -2.58 9.09
N ASP A 170 6.94 -1.35 9.35
CA ASP A 170 7.00 -0.73 10.68
C ASP A 170 5.69 0.04 11.02
N ALA A 171 4.83 0.24 10.02
CA ALA A 171 3.51 0.86 10.14
C ALA A 171 2.57 0.32 9.05
N MET A 172 1.27 0.20 9.35
CA MET A 172 0.24 -0.19 8.39
C MET A 172 -0.85 0.87 8.32
N LEU A 173 -1.14 1.37 7.13
CA LEU A 173 -2.16 2.39 6.90
C LEU A 173 -3.14 1.88 5.85
N LEU A 174 -4.43 1.90 6.17
CA LEU A 174 -5.48 1.27 5.35
C LEU A 174 -6.59 2.27 5.05
N GLY A 175 -6.79 2.58 3.77
CA GLY A 175 -7.94 3.34 3.28
C GLY A 175 -8.95 2.40 2.62
N TYR A 176 -10.16 2.31 3.17
CA TYR A 176 -11.26 1.49 2.61
C TYR A 176 -10.81 0.11 2.11
N ALA A 177 -9.96 -0.55 2.90
CA ALA A 177 -9.29 -1.78 2.50
C ALA A 177 -10.26 -2.95 2.31
N ALA A 178 -10.06 -3.72 1.24
CA ALA A 178 -10.84 -4.91 0.94
C ALA A 178 -10.18 -6.14 1.57
N VAL A 179 -10.53 -6.48 2.82
CA VAL A 179 -10.03 -7.68 3.50
C VAL A 179 -11.20 -8.59 3.86
N MET A 180 -11.12 -9.84 3.42
CA MET A 180 -12.12 -10.87 3.71
C MET A 180 -11.47 -11.94 4.58
N PHE A 181 -11.85 -11.99 5.85
CA PHE A 181 -11.31 -13.00 6.76
C PHE A 181 -11.99 -14.35 6.52
N GLN A 182 -11.19 -15.39 6.37
CA GLN A 182 -11.64 -16.77 6.22
C GLN A 182 -11.09 -17.63 7.36
N GLU A 183 -11.77 -18.74 7.67
CA GLU A 183 -11.26 -19.74 8.62
C GLU A 183 -10.17 -20.60 7.99
N GLU A 184 -10.35 -20.94 6.71
CA GLU A 184 -9.43 -21.71 5.89
C GLU A 184 -9.47 -21.20 4.44
N TYR A 185 -8.43 -21.51 3.66
CA TYR A 185 -8.44 -21.22 2.24
C TYR A 185 -9.28 -22.28 1.53
N GLU A 186 -10.27 -21.85 0.75
CA GLU A 186 -10.97 -22.75 -0.14
C GLU A 186 -10.06 -23.09 -1.34
N GLU A 187 -9.77 -24.37 -1.54
CA GLU A 187 -9.12 -24.84 -2.77
C GLU A 187 -10.15 -24.77 -3.90
N ASP A 188 -10.03 -23.76 -4.75
CA ASP A 188 -10.79 -23.64 -6.00
C ASP A 188 -9.84 -23.80 -7.19
N ASP A 189 -10.15 -24.76 -8.06
CA ASP A 189 -9.39 -25.02 -9.30
C ASP A 189 -9.71 -23.99 -10.40
N GLU A 190 -10.75 -23.16 -10.22
CA GLU A 190 -11.14 -22.10 -11.14
C GLU A 190 -10.59 -20.73 -10.72
N PHE A 191 -10.29 -19.87 -11.71
CA PHE A 191 -9.85 -18.50 -11.42
C PHE A 191 -10.96 -17.71 -10.72
N ASN A 192 -10.72 -17.37 -9.45
CA ASN A 192 -11.64 -16.58 -8.64
C ASN A 192 -10.95 -15.30 -8.13
N LEU A 193 -11.34 -14.15 -8.70
CA LEU A 193 -10.79 -12.85 -8.30
C LEU A 193 -11.13 -12.47 -6.85
N VAL A 194 -12.23 -12.99 -6.30
CA VAL A 194 -12.62 -12.71 -4.90
C VAL A 194 -11.64 -13.36 -3.94
N ALA A 195 -11.10 -14.53 -4.26
CA ALA A 195 -10.12 -15.23 -3.43
C ALA A 195 -8.80 -14.44 -3.26
N TYR A 196 -8.51 -13.45 -4.12
CA TYR A 196 -7.36 -12.56 -3.94
C TYR A 196 -7.47 -11.71 -2.66
N PHE A 197 -8.69 -11.49 -2.17
CA PHE A 197 -8.96 -10.68 -0.99
C PHE A 197 -8.99 -11.50 0.31
N ASP A 198 -8.95 -12.83 0.21
CA ASP A 198 -9.07 -13.72 1.35
C ASP A 198 -7.80 -13.75 2.21
N VAL A 199 -8.03 -13.73 3.51
CA VAL A 199 -7.00 -13.79 4.53
C VAL A 199 -7.40 -14.78 5.62
N VAL A 200 -6.64 -15.87 5.69
CA VAL A 200 -6.62 -16.76 6.84
C VAL A 200 -5.58 -16.23 7.82
N LEU A 201 -5.99 -15.98 9.06
CA LEU A 201 -5.09 -15.46 10.09
C LEU A 201 -4.50 -16.57 10.94
N GLU A 202 -3.17 -16.65 10.95
CA GLU A 202 -2.44 -17.50 11.87
C GLU A 202 -2.14 -16.76 13.19
N LYS A 203 -1.87 -17.53 14.24
CA LYS A 203 -1.67 -16.97 15.59
C LYS A 203 -0.35 -16.22 15.71
N GLU A 204 0.65 -16.64 14.95
CA GLU A 204 2.01 -16.14 14.98
C GLU A 204 2.18 -14.83 14.20
N MET A 205 1.21 -14.49 13.33
CA MET A 205 1.22 -13.26 12.55
C MET A 205 1.29 -12.03 13.45
N GLN A 206 2.25 -11.15 13.15
CA GLN A 206 2.48 -9.90 13.85
C GLN A 206 2.11 -8.73 12.94
N PHE A 207 1.51 -7.70 13.53
CA PHE A 207 1.11 -6.50 12.80
C PHE A 207 1.70 -5.26 13.47
N PRO A 208 2.17 -4.27 12.67
CA PRO A 208 2.67 -3.01 13.21
C PRO A 208 1.51 -2.12 13.69
N PRO A 209 1.81 -1.01 14.39
CA PRO A 209 0.81 0.03 14.65
C PRO A 209 0.04 0.38 13.38
N THR A 210 -1.27 0.48 13.49
CA THR A 210 -2.17 0.58 12.34
C THR A 210 -3.03 1.85 12.38
N PHE A 211 -3.13 2.53 11.25
CA PHE A 211 -4.09 3.59 10.97
C PHE A 211 -5.14 3.08 9.96
N LEU A 212 -6.43 3.21 10.26
CA LEU A 212 -7.51 2.85 9.35
C LEU A 212 -8.44 4.03 9.10
N TRP A 213 -8.93 4.14 7.88
CA TRP A 213 -10.07 5.00 7.60
C TRP A 213 -11.02 4.40 6.56
N GLN A 214 -12.30 4.71 6.70
CA GLN A 214 -13.37 4.22 5.82
C GLN A 214 -14.57 5.20 5.87
N SER A 215 -15.47 5.10 4.91
CA SER A 215 -16.76 5.78 4.89
C SER A 215 -17.91 4.82 5.25
N MET A 216 -18.88 5.29 6.03
CA MET A 216 -20.14 4.61 6.31
C MET A 216 -21.00 4.40 5.06
N ARG A 217 -20.81 5.25 4.04
CA ARG A 217 -21.55 5.21 2.76
C ARG A 217 -20.74 4.62 1.61
N ASP A 218 -19.63 3.95 1.91
CA ASP A 218 -18.95 3.13 0.92
C ASP A 218 -19.94 2.06 0.41
N GLY A 219 -20.35 2.19 -0.85
CA GLY A 219 -21.31 1.32 -1.50
C GLY A 219 -20.71 0.02 -2.06
N LEU A 220 -19.38 -0.11 -2.08
CA LEU A 220 -18.68 -1.27 -2.60
C LEU A 220 -18.13 -2.15 -1.47
N ILE A 221 -17.41 -1.56 -0.52
CA ILE A 221 -16.85 -2.26 0.64
C ILE A 221 -17.60 -1.81 1.89
N ASN A 222 -18.35 -2.74 2.49
CA ASN A 222 -19.16 -2.44 3.66
C ASN A 222 -18.29 -1.93 4.83
N TYR A 223 -18.76 -0.91 5.55
CA TYR A 223 -18.06 -0.35 6.70
C TYR A 223 -17.73 -1.40 7.79
N ASN A 224 -18.51 -2.49 7.86
CA ASN A 224 -18.23 -3.63 8.74
C ASN A 224 -16.86 -4.25 8.49
N THR A 225 -16.29 -4.16 7.29
CA THR A 225 -14.92 -4.62 7.01
C THR A 225 -13.91 -3.83 7.84
N ALA A 226 -14.02 -2.51 7.92
CA ALA A 226 -13.14 -1.68 8.74
C ALA A 226 -13.33 -1.95 10.25
N LEU A 227 -14.58 -2.12 10.70
CA LEU A 227 -14.86 -2.49 12.09
C LEU A 227 -14.25 -3.85 12.46
N THR A 228 -14.38 -4.84 11.57
CA THR A 228 -13.83 -6.19 11.76
C THR A 228 -12.31 -6.17 11.77
N LEU A 229 -11.68 -5.42 10.86
CA LEU A 229 -10.22 -5.21 10.84
C LEU A 229 -9.73 -4.60 12.16
N CYS A 230 -10.37 -3.52 12.61
CA CYS A 230 -10.02 -2.85 13.87
C CYS A 230 -10.13 -3.80 15.08
N ASP A 231 -11.25 -4.51 15.22
CA ASP A 231 -11.45 -5.47 16.32
C ASP A 231 -10.45 -6.64 16.25
N THR A 232 -10.18 -7.16 15.06
CA THR A 232 -9.24 -8.26 14.83
C THR A 232 -7.81 -7.92 15.22
N LEU A 233 -7.35 -6.71 14.88
CA LEU A 233 -6.04 -6.19 15.25
C LEU A 233 -5.97 -5.83 16.74
N ALA A 234 -7.01 -5.19 17.28
CA ALA A 234 -7.07 -4.83 18.70
C ALA A 234 -7.02 -6.07 19.61
N LYS A 235 -7.71 -7.17 19.25
CA LYS A 235 -7.63 -8.46 19.96
C LYS A 235 -6.23 -9.08 19.96
N ARG A 236 -5.35 -8.66 19.04
CA ARG A 236 -3.94 -9.04 18.97
C ARG A 236 -3.01 -8.04 19.67
N ASN A 237 -3.58 -7.08 20.42
CA ASN A 237 -2.86 -5.99 21.11
C ASN A 237 -2.09 -5.06 20.16
N VAL A 238 -2.53 -4.97 18.91
CA VAL A 238 -1.98 -4.00 17.95
C VAL A 238 -2.54 -2.61 18.31
N PRO A 239 -1.71 -1.57 18.42
CA PRO A 239 -2.20 -0.19 18.53
C PRO A 239 -2.92 0.20 17.24
N VAL A 240 -4.21 0.52 17.34
CA VAL A 240 -5.06 0.87 16.19
C VAL A 240 -5.68 2.24 16.39
N GLU A 241 -5.51 3.12 15.39
CA GLU A 241 -6.30 4.33 15.22
C GLU A 241 -7.27 4.14 14.05
N MET A 242 -8.57 4.42 14.25
CA MET A 242 -9.58 4.23 13.21
C MET A 242 -10.48 5.47 13.07
N HIS A 243 -10.69 5.91 11.83
CA HIS A 243 -11.60 6.99 11.48
C HIS A 243 -12.70 6.51 10.53
N LEU A 244 -13.93 6.45 11.03
CA LEU A 244 -15.09 6.07 10.24
C LEU A 244 -15.95 7.30 9.94
N PHE A 245 -15.89 7.79 8.70
CA PHE A 245 -16.56 9.02 8.28
C PHE A 245 -18.00 8.75 7.82
N PRO A 246 -18.95 9.68 8.03
CA PRO A 246 -20.36 9.43 7.71
C PRO A 246 -20.68 9.41 6.21
N TYR A 247 -19.81 9.95 5.35
CA TYR A 247 -20.06 10.16 3.93
C TYR A 247 -18.80 9.92 3.11
N GLY A 248 -19.02 9.59 1.83
CA GLY A 248 -17.97 9.34 0.84
C GLY A 248 -18.20 8.01 0.13
N ASP A 249 -18.04 8.02 -1.19
CA ASP A 249 -18.14 6.80 -2.01
C ASP A 249 -16.85 5.99 -1.93
N HIS A 250 -16.82 4.80 -2.55
CA HIS A 250 -15.58 4.02 -2.63
C HIS A 250 -14.54 4.71 -3.52
N GLY A 251 -13.24 4.49 -3.25
CA GLY A 251 -12.16 4.96 -4.13
C GLY A 251 -12.02 6.49 -4.14
N GLN A 252 -12.06 7.13 -2.97
CA GLN A 252 -11.97 8.59 -2.91
C GLN A 252 -10.55 9.13 -3.05
N GLY A 253 -9.51 8.28 -3.00
CA GLY A 253 -8.11 8.70 -2.79
C GLY A 253 -7.96 9.68 -1.64
N LEU A 254 -7.41 10.86 -1.92
CA LEU A 254 -7.30 11.98 -0.96
C LEU A 254 -8.64 12.59 -0.53
N ALA A 255 -9.75 12.14 -1.12
CA ALA A 255 -11.07 12.72 -0.97
C ALA A 255 -10.99 14.23 -1.22
N ALA A 256 -10.51 14.63 -2.39
CA ALA A 256 -10.40 16.03 -2.79
C ALA A 256 -11.36 16.32 -3.96
N PRO A 257 -11.80 17.58 -4.17
CA PRO A 257 -12.76 17.92 -5.22
C PRO A 257 -12.32 17.47 -6.63
N GLU A 258 -11.01 17.38 -6.86
CA GLU A 258 -10.41 16.96 -8.12
C GLU A 258 -10.67 15.48 -8.45
N ASN A 259 -11.10 14.68 -7.46
CA ASN A 259 -11.43 13.25 -7.62
C ASN A 259 -12.89 13.00 -8.03
N GLY A 260 -13.68 14.05 -8.30
CA GLY A 260 -15.02 13.96 -8.87
C GLY A 260 -16.17 14.11 -7.88
N ASP A 261 -17.39 13.91 -8.38
CA ASP A 261 -18.63 14.00 -7.62
C ASP A 261 -18.74 12.78 -6.68
N GLY A 262 -18.79 13.01 -5.36
CA GLY A 262 -18.78 11.94 -4.34
C GLY A 262 -17.87 12.24 -3.15
N TYR A 263 -16.98 13.23 -3.29
CA TYR A 263 -16.18 13.79 -2.21
C TYR A 263 -17.05 14.43 -1.10
N HIS A 264 -16.65 14.25 0.16
CA HIS A 264 -17.24 14.96 1.30
C HIS A 264 -16.17 15.69 2.16
N PRO A 265 -16.36 16.98 2.51
CA PRO A 265 -15.37 17.77 3.27
C PRO A 265 -14.92 17.18 4.62
N LEU A 266 -15.78 16.38 5.24
CA LEU A 266 -15.41 15.70 6.49
C LEU A 266 -14.34 14.63 6.27
N THR A 267 -14.30 14.01 5.09
CA THR A 267 -13.45 12.87 4.77
C THR A 267 -12.05 13.31 4.37
N VAL A 268 -11.85 14.47 3.72
CA VAL A 268 -10.50 15.00 3.35
C VAL A 268 -9.51 15.04 4.53
N ARG A 269 -10.06 15.15 5.75
CA ARG A 269 -9.31 15.24 7.00
C ARG A 269 -8.53 13.97 7.33
N TRP A 270 -8.88 12.82 6.74
CA TRP A 270 -8.17 11.54 6.97
C TRP A 270 -6.67 11.69 6.71
N SER A 271 -6.29 12.42 5.65
CA SER A 271 -4.87 12.58 5.25
C SER A 271 -4.08 13.43 6.24
N ARG A 272 -4.72 14.44 6.85
CA ARG A 272 -4.12 15.22 7.94
C ARG A 272 -3.93 14.35 9.19
N LEU A 273 -4.94 13.58 9.56
CA LEU A 273 -4.89 12.69 10.73
C LEU A 273 -3.80 11.62 10.54
N MET A 274 -3.70 11.06 9.34
CA MET A 274 -2.62 10.15 8.94
C MET A 274 -1.23 10.79 9.12
N ASN A 275 -1.05 12.02 8.65
CA ASN A 275 0.22 12.73 8.78
C ASN A 275 0.58 12.97 10.26
N GLU A 276 -0.38 13.42 11.07
CA GLU A 276 -0.19 13.59 12.53
C GLU A 276 0.16 12.25 13.20
N TRP A 277 -0.47 11.15 12.79
CA TRP A 277 -0.17 9.80 13.26
C TRP A 277 1.25 9.34 12.88
N LEU A 278 1.69 9.56 11.64
CA LEU A 278 3.04 9.23 11.19
C LEU A 278 4.11 9.98 11.99
N LEU A 279 3.88 11.27 12.29
CA LEU A 279 4.75 12.06 13.14
C LEU A 279 4.83 11.51 14.56
N PHE A 280 3.70 11.09 15.14
CA PHE A 280 3.68 10.46 16.46
C PHE A 280 4.54 9.18 16.52
N TYR A 281 4.51 8.36 15.46
CA TYR A 281 5.34 7.15 15.35
C TYR A 281 6.78 7.42 14.87
N GLY A 282 7.18 8.69 14.74
CA GLY A 282 8.56 9.08 14.47
C GLY A 282 9.02 8.84 13.04
N PHE A 283 8.10 8.90 12.07
CA PHE A 283 8.47 8.87 10.64
C PHE A 283 9.12 10.17 10.16
N SER A 284 9.04 11.25 10.92
CA SER A 284 9.73 12.51 10.64
C SER A 284 9.93 13.28 11.95
N ASP A 285 10.99 14.08 12.03
CA ASP A 285 11.22 14.97 13.17
C ASP A 285 10.19 16.11 13.15
N SER A 286 9.47 16.29 14.26
CA SER A 286 8.45 17.33 14.45
C SER A 286 8.96 18.78 14.34
N LYS A 287 10.26 18.99 14.13
CA LYS A 287 10.90 20.31 14.10
C LYS A 287 10.69 21.11 12.81
N GLY A 288 10.04 20.53 11.79
CA GLY A 288 9.85 21.18 10.49
C GLY A 288 8.56 21.98 10.29
N MET A 289 7.60 21.95 11.23
CA MET A 289 6.29 22.63 11.07
C MET A 289 6.06 23.82 12.00
N GLU A 290 7.06 24.22 12.80
CA GLU A 290 7.05 25.53 13.46
C GLU A 290 7.65 26.58 12.51
N GLY A 291 6.85 27.07 11.56
CA GLY A 291 7.30 28.13 10.65
C GLY A 291 6.32 28.49 9.54
N ASP A 292 5.20 29.10 9.88
CA ASP A 292 4.74 30.42 9.36
C ASP A 292 3.41 30.84 10.03
#